data_AF-A0A4R6R0W8-F1
#
_entry.id   AF-A0A4R6R0W8-F1
#
_cell.length_a   1.000
_cell.length_b   1.000
_cell.length_c   1.000
_cell.angle_alpha   90.00
_cell.angle_beta   90.00
_cell.angle_gamma   90.00
#
_symmetry.space_group_name_H-M   'P 1'
#
loop_
_entity.id
_entity.type
_entity.pdbx_description
1 polymer ?
#
loop_
_entity_poly.entity_id
_entity_poly.type
_entity_poly.pdbx_seq_one_letter_code
_entity_poly.pdbx_strand_id
1 'polypeptide(L)'
;MYPIRLICECKCYSENYKVRLPHIRNFVGVMKDISENYIVYKSGERNVAKRHNDVGCFFSASSFTIDAQEYAWAHNIFIISFNNNSKLKYIIKDIKTFVNNTQLKNKTKKEIIRQFKESNFSFSEDKNISVAIGIIDGVYPVTLIGNQKWLYDIDNMTDNLSEIILAEKTQRKSNKFDTLFTLNVRGEKINFTLPNIIANKIKNRVDQTNSGEQIFTIDIPYIRNINDNSIRRFVKIIVKLPNYEKEEYKKHIQIVQEENLR
;
A
#
# COMPACT_ATOMS: atom_id res chain seq x y z
N MET A 1 -16.81 6.19 18.87
CA MET A 1 -15.58 5.88 18.11
C MET A 1 -15.03 7.19 17.54
N TYR A 2 -13.75 7.51 17.73
CA TYR A 2 -13.15 8.74 17.18
C TYR A 2 -12.89 8.59 15.68
N PRO A 3 -12.98 9.69 14.89
CA PRO A 3 -12.59 9.66 13.48
C PRO A 3 -11.12 9.26 13.33
N ILE A 4 -10.84 8.40 12.36
CA ILE A 4 -9.46 8.03 12.00
C ILE A 4 -8.84 9.18 11.22
N ARG A 5 -7.61 9.56 11.59
CA ARG A 5 -6.81 10.55 10.85
C ARG A 5 -5.52 9.89 10.39
N LEU A 6 -5.35 9.79 9.09
CA LEU A 6 -4.13 9.28 8.48
C LEU A 6 -3.10 10.42 8.38
N ILE A 7 -1.92 10.19 8.93
CA ILE A 7 -0.78 11.10 8.86
C ILE A 7 0.28 10.41 8.00
N CYS A 8 0.73 11.10 6.96
CA CYS A 8 1.63 10.53 5.96
C CYS A 8 2.94 11.29 5.87
N GLU A 9 4.05 10.56 5.76
CA GLU A 9 5.33 11.11 5.30
C GLU A 9 5.77 10.40 4.01
N CYS A 10 6.21 11.17 3.02
CA CYS A 10 6.61 10.64 1.71
C CYS A 10 8.06 11.04 1.41
N LYS A 11 8.90 10.08 1.02
CA LYS A 11 10.30 10.33 0.63
C LYS A 11 10.61 9.80 -0.77
N CYS A 12 11.18 10.68 -1.61
CA CYS A 12 11.73 10.31 -2.91
C CYS A 12 13.25 10.39 -2.87
N TYR A 13 13.89 9.37 -2.30
CA TYR A 13 15.35 9.25 -2.30
C TYR A 13 15.87 8.63 -3.60
N SER A 14 17.20 8.66 -3.78
CA SER A 14 17.84 7.90 -4.86
C SER A 14 17.59 6.40 -4.70
N GLU A 15 17.65 5.65 -5.80
CA GLU A 15 17.34 4.21 -5.80
C GLU A 15 18.24 3.41 -4.85
N ASN A 16 19.49 3.84 -4.71
CA ASN A 16 20.47 3.19 -3.85
C ASN A 16 20.33 3.60 -2.37
N TYR A 17 19.58 4.67 -2.07
CA TYR A 17 19.40 5.14 -0.71
C TYR A 17 18.08 4.61 -0.15
N LYS A 18 18.18 3.72 0.84
CA LYS A 18 17.02 3.15 1.53
C LYS A 18 16.64 4.00 2.74
N VAL A 19 15.35 4.06 3.06
CA VAL A 19 14.89 4.72 4.28
C VAL A 19 15.43 3.96 5.48
N ARG A 20 16.26 4.64 6.27
CA ARG A 20 16.92 4.09 7.47
C ARG A 20 16.11 4.33 8.73
N LEU A 21 16.42 3.59 9.80
CA LEU A 21 15.81 3.69 11.12
C LEU A 21 15.65 5.12 11.68
N PRO A 22 16.63 6.04 11.56
CA PRO A 22 16.46 7.41 12.06
C PRO A 22 15.26 8.16 11.46
N HIS A 23 14.92 7.90 10.20
CA HIS A 23 13.78 8.55 9.55
C HIS A 23 12.45 8.07 10.16
N ILE A 24 12.31 6.77 10.38
CA ILE A 24 11.11 6.20 11.00
C ILE A 24 11.02 6.62 12.46
N ARG A 25 12.13 6.66 13.19
CA ARG A 25 12.17 7.18 14.58
C ARG A 25 11.69 8.62 14.67
N ASN A 26 12.15 9.48 13.77
CA ASN A 26 11.71 10.87 13.72
C ASN A 26 10.20 10.95 13.44
N PHE A 27 9.70 10.19 12.47
CA PHE A 27 8.27 10.15 12.17
C PHE A 27 7.43 9.65 13.35
N VAL A 28 7.88 8.63 14.08
CA VAL A 28 7.23 8.18 15.32
C VAL A 28 7.20 9.28 16.38
N GLY A 29 8.28 10.06 16.50
CA GLY A 29 8.30 11.25 17.38
C GLY A 29 7.20 12.24 17.00
N VAL A 30 7.11 12.60 15.72
CA VAL A 30 6.05 13.48 15.20
C VAL A 30 4.65 12.92 15.48
N MET A 31 4.44 11.62 15.31
CA MET A 31 3.16 10.97 15.61
C MET A 31 2.79 11.08 17.10
N LYS A 32 3.76 10.90 17.99
CA LYS A 32 3.57 11.05 19.44
C LYS A 32 3.27 12.49 19.81
N ASP A 33 4.08 13.43 19.32
CA ASP A 33 3.87 14.87 19.55
C ASP A 33 2.48 15.31 19.09
N ILE A 34 2.02 14.83 17.93
CA ILE A 34 0.66 15.09 17.45
C ILE A 34 -0.36 14.51 18.42
N SER A 35 -0.25 13.25 18.81
CA SER A 35 -1.21 12.60 19.71
C SER A 35 -1.28 13.28 21.09
N GLU A 36 -0.19 13.86 21.56
CA GLU A 36 -0.07 14.53 22.86
C GLU A 36 -0.53 16.00 22.80
N ASN A 37 -0.15 16.75 21.75
CA ASN A 37 -0.41 18.20 21.67
C ASN A 37 -1.87 18.58 21.35
N TYR A 38 -2.69 17.67 20.81
CA TYR A 38 -4.13 17.93 20.64
C TYR A 38 -4.94 17.84 21.95
N ILE A 39 -4.30 17.61 23.10
CA ILE A 39 -4.95 17.55 24.43
C ILE A 39 -4.90 18.91 25.16
N VAL A 40 -4.21 19.92 24.63
CA VAL A 40 -4.11 21.23 25.28
C VAL A 40 -5.43 21.99 25.14
N TYR A 41 -6.22 21.98 26.21
CA TYR A 41 -7.41 22.83 26.35
C TYR A 41 -7.00 24.30 26.19
N LYS A 42 -7.49 24.96 25.15
CA LYS A 42 -7.47 26.43 25.12
C LYS A 42 -8.48 26.91 26.16
N SER A 43 -7.99 27.56 27.22
CA SER A 43 -8.84 28.13 28.26
C SER A 43 -9.89 29.05 27.64
N GLY A 44 -11.18 28.73 27.83
CA GLY A 44 -12.31 29.56 27.37
C GLY A 44 -13.16 28.95 26.26
N GLU A 45 -12.71 27.89 25.57
CA GLU A 45 -13.55 27.18 24.60
C GLU A 45 -14.19 25.94 25.26
N ARG A 46 -15.52 25.87 25.28
CA ARG A 46 -16.29 24.64 25.63
C ARG A 46 -16.14 23.52 24.58
N ASN A 47 -15.12 23.60 23.72
CA ASN A 47 -14.89 22.66 22.65
C ASN A 47 -13.97 21.56 23.15
N VAL A 48 -14.56 20.39 23.42
CA VAL A 48 -13.83 19.13 23.55
C VAL A 48 -12.89 19.03 22.34
N ALA A 49 -11.58 19.01 22.58
CA ALA A 49 -10.60 18.90 21.50
C ALA A 49 -11.01 17.73 20.58
N LYS A 50 -11.10 17.99 19.27
CA LYS A 50 -11.60 17.01 18.29
C LYS A 50 -10.60 15.85 18.24
N ARG A 51 -10.88 14.81 19.02
CA ARG A 51 -10.03 13.62 19.15
C ARG A 51 -10.08 12.81 17.87
N HIS A 52 -8.92 12.33 17.44
CA HIS A 52 -8.78 11.43 16.31
C HIS A 52 -8.01 10.19 16.75
N ASN A 53 -8.25 9.08 16.08
CA ASN A 53 -7.37 7.93 16.14
C ASN A 53 -6.30 8.13 15.05
N ASP A 54 -5.12 8.58 15.45
CA ASP A 54 -4.02 8.89 14.54
C ASP A 54 -3.33 7.62 14.04
N VAL A 55 -3.21 7.50 12.73
CA VAL A 55 -2.57 6.36 12.06
C VAL A 55 -1.42 6.88 11.21
N GLY A 56 -0.22 6.35 11.42
CA GLY A 56 0.97 6.77 10.70
C GLY A 56 1.25 5.91 9.47
N CYS A 57 1.52 6.54 8.34
CA CYS A 57 1.98 5.86 7.13
C CYS A 57 3.21 6.56 6.51
N PHE A 58 4.19 5.78 6.10
CA PHE A 58 5.44 6.26 5.52
C PHE A 58 5.63 5.66 4.12
N PHE A 59 5.63 6.53 3.12
CA PHE A 59 5.82 6.16 1.72
C PHE A 59 7.24 6.42 1.29
N SER A 60 7.81 5.51 0.50
CA SER A 60 9.10 5.74 -0.14
C SER A 60 9.14 5.28 -1.58
N ALA A 61 9.76 6.10 -2.43
CA ALA A 61 10.13 5.71 -3.79
C ALA A 61 11.20 4.60 -3.80
N SER A 62 12.00 4.51 -2.73
CA SER A 62 12.99 3.44 -2.51
C SER A 62 12.49 2.47 -1.43
N SER A 63 13.31 1.47 -1.07
CA SER A 63 12.96 0.48 -0.03
C SER A 63 13.37 0.96 1.38
N PHE A 64 13.01 0.17 2.40
CA PHE A 64 13.34 0.43 3.80
C PHE A 64 14.40 -0.57 4.28
N THR A 65 15.33 -0.14 5.12
CA THR A 65 16.27 -1.06 5.78
C THR A 65 15.53 -1.96 6.78
N ILE A 66 16.08 -3.15 7.07
CA ILE A 66 15.39 -4.18 7.88
C ILE A 66 15.04 -3.64 9.28
N ASP A 67 16.00 -3.00 9.96
CA ASP A 67 15.81 -2.33 11.24
C ASP A 67 14.70 -1.26 11.21
N ALA A 68 14.59 -0.50 10.11
CA ALA A 68 13.52 0.47 9.91
C ALA A 68 12.14 -0.19 9.77
N GLN A 69 12.07 -1.33 9.08
CA GLN A 69 10.85 -2.12 8.93
C GLN A 69 10.39 -2.72 10.26
N GLU A 70 11.30 -3.28 11.06
CA GLU A 70 10.99 -3.84 12.39
C GLU A 70 10.48 -2.75 13.33
N TYR A 71 11.16 -1.61 13.35
CA TYR A 71 10.77 -0.48 14.18
C TYR A 71 9.42 0.11 13.76
N ALA A 72 9.19 0.27 12.45
CA ALA A 72 7.88 0.73 11.95
C ALA A 72 6.75 -0.20 12.40
N TRP A 73 6.95 -1.52 12.26
CA TRP A 73 5.99 -2.52 12.72
C TRP A 73 5.73 -2.42 14.23
N ALA A 74 6.78 -2.33 15.05
CA ALA A 74 6.66 -2.25 16.51
C ALA A 74 5.88 -1.01 16.98
N HIS A 75 5.90 0.07 16.19
CA HIS A 75 5.22 1.33 16.49
C HIS A 75 3.93 1.56 15.69
N ASN A 76 3.37 0.52 15.06
CA ASN A 76 2.16 0.62 14.24
C ASN A 76 2.24 1.69 13.13
N ILE A 77 3.43 1.86 12.53
CA ILE A 77 3.63 2.70 11.36
C ILE A 77 3.59 1.82 10.11
N PHE A 78 2.64 2.12 9.22
CA PHE A 78 2.54 1.43 7.94
C PHE A 78 3.59 1.96 6.98
N ILE A 79 4.44 1.10 6.43
CA ILE A 79 5.45 1.47 5.45
C ILE A 79 5.09 0.91 4.07
N ILE A 80 5.17 1.77 3.05
CA ILE A 80 4.84 1.43 1.66
C ILE A 80 6.02 1.82 0.77
N SER A 81 6.57 0.84 0.05
CA SER A 81 7.69 1.05 -0.87
C SER A 81 7.27 0.87 -2.31
N PHE A 82 7.72 1.78 -3.18
CA PHE A 82 7.48 1.73 -4.62
C PHE A 82 8.67 1.22 -5.43
N ASN A 83 9.76 0.83 -4.77
CA ASN A 83 11.05 0.49 -5.39
C ASN A 83 10.93 -0.59 -6.49
N ASN A 84 10.15 -1.65 -6.20
CA ASN A 84 9.97 -2.77 -7.12
C ASN A 84 8.75 -2.64 -8.03
N ASN A 85 8.02 -1.53 -7.98
CA ASN A 85 6.85 -1.33 -8.84
C ASN A 85 7.30 -0.76 -10.19
N SER A 86 7.25 -1.57 -11.25
CA SER A 86 7.69 -1.16 -12.59
C SER A 86 6.90 0.03 -13.15
N LYS A 87 5.60 0.15 -12.83
CA LYS A 87 4.75 1.24 -13.31
C LYS A 87 5.12 2.57 -12.69
N LEU A 88 5.49 2.58 -11.40
CA LEU A 88 5.92 3.82 -10.73
C LEU A 88 7.33 4.27 -11.10
N LYS A 89 8.16 3.44 -11.74
CA LYS A 89 9.51 3.84 -12.17
C LYS A 89 9.48 5.05 -13.10
N TYR A 90 8.52 5.11 -14.02
CA TYR A 90 8.37 6.23 -14.96
C TYR A 90 7.99 7.52 -14.23
N ILE A 91 6.99 7.46 -13.34
CA ILE A 91 6.59 8.60 -12.51
C ILE A 91 7.77 9.11 -11.67
N ILE A 92 8.53 8.20 -11.04
CA ILE A 92 9.71 8.56 -10.25
C ILE A 92 10.80 9.19 -11.14
N LYS A 93 11.02 8.67 -12.34
CA LYS A 93 11.95 9.23 -13.32
C LYS A 93 11.57 10.66 -13.70
N ASP A 94 10.30 10.90 -13.98
CA ASP A 94 9.81 12.23 -14.34
C ASP A 94 9.95 13.23 -13.20
N ILE A 95 9.62 12.82 -11.96
CA ILE A 95 9.85 13.63 -10.76
C ILE A 95 11.33 14.02 -10.65
N LYS A 96 12.25 13.07 -10.86
CA LYS A 96 13.70 13.34 -10.82
C LYS A 96 14.12 14.31 -11.92
N THR A 97 13.59 14.16 -13.14
CA THR A 97 13.84 15.07 -14.27
C THR A 97 13.38 16.48 -13.93
N PHE A 98 12.16 16.64 -13.40
CA PHE A 98 11.65 17.94 -12.96
C PHE A 98 12.55 18.58 -11.90
N VAL A 99 12.90 17.83 -10.85
CA VAL A 99 13.74 18.32 -9.77
C VAL A 99 15.11 18.77 -10.27
N ASN A 100 15.73 18.00 -11.17
CA ASN A 100 17.03 18.34 -11.75
C ASN A 100 16.96 19.64 -12.57
N ASN A 101 15.89 19.81 -13.35
CA ASN A 101 15.69 21.01 -14.16
C ASN A 101 15.32 22.24 -13.32
N THR A 102 14.72 22.03 -12.14
CA THR A 102 14.18 23.12 -11.31
C THR A 102 15.25 23.85 -10.50
N GLN A 103 16.51 23.39 -10.46
CA GLN A 103 17.60 23.99 -9.66
C GLN A 103 17.13 24.42 -8.26
N LEU A 104 16.87 23.46 -7.38
CA LEU A 104 16.20 23.68 -6.08
C LEU A 104 16.98 24.55 -5.07
N LYS A 105 18.24 24.90 -5.34
CA LYS A 105 19.05 25.69 -4.41
C LYS A 105 18.41 27.08 -4.21
N ASN A 106 18.27 27.47 -2.95
CA ASN A 106 17.75 28.78 -2.51
C ASN A 106 16.28 29.06 -2.85
N LYS A 107 15.48 28.07 -3.27
CA LYS A 107 14.04 28.23 -3.51
C LYS A 107 13.21 27.82 -2.30
N THR A 108 12.21 28.63 -1.97
CA THR A 108 11.19 28.29 -0.98
C THR A 108 10.23 27.23 -1.52
N LYS A 109 9.56 26.50 -0.61
CA LYS A 109 8.51 25.53 -0.97
C LYS A 109 7.42 26.14 -1.86
N LYS A 110 7.03 27.39 -1.60
CA LYS A 110 5.98 28.09 -2.35
C LYS A 110 6.40 28.33 -3.80
N GLU A 111 7.65 28.71 -4.02
CA GLU A 111 8.20 28.93 -5.36
C GLU A 111 8.31 27.64 -6.16
N ILE A 112 8.75 26.55 -5.51
CA ILE A 112 8.82 25.23 -6.15
C ILE A 112 7.43 24.76 -6.59
N ILE A 113 6.42 24.89 -5.71
CA ILE A 113 5.03 24.53 -6.05
C ILE A 113 4.50 25.40 -7.19
N ARG A 114 4.79 26.71 -7.17
CA ARG A 114 4.39 27.61 -8.24
C ARG A 114 5.01 27.20 -9.57
N GLN A 115 6.32 26.96 -9.60
CA GLN A 115 7.02 26.50 -10.80
C GLN A 115 6.51 25.14 -11.29
N PHE A 116 6.19 24.21 -10.39
CA PHE A 116 5.57 22.94 -10.77
C PHE A 116 4.21 23.17 -11.46
N LYS A 117 3.36 24.02 -10.89
CA LYS A 117 2.04 24.36 -11.46
C LYS A 117 2.13 25.11 -12.80
N GLU A 118 3.14 25.97 -12.94
CA GLU A 118 3.38 26.77 -14.15
C GLU A 118 4.19 26.00 -15.21
N SER A 119 4.90 24.95 -14.82
CA SER A 119 5.64 24.12 -15.76
C SER A 119 4.69 23.32 -16.64
N ASN A 120 5.05 23.15 -17.91
CA ASN A 120 4.44 22.15 -18.80
C ASN A 120 4.86 20.71 -18.42
N PHE A 121 5.19 20.48 -17.13
CA PHE A 121 5.58 19.18 -16.65
C PHE A 121 4.40 18.22 -16.81
N SER A 122 4.58 17.30 -17.74
CA SER A 122 3.70 16.16 -17.94
C SER A 122 4.52 14.89 -17.75
N PHE A 123 3.87 13.86 -17.23
CA PHE A 123 4.50 12.55 -17.10
C PHE A 123 4.70 11.95 -18.50
N SER A 124 5.90 11.40 -18.77
CA SER A 124 6.40 11.14 -20.11
C SER A 124 5.75 9.94 -20.81
N GLU A 125 5.29 8.92 -20.05
CA GLU A 125 4.68 7.70 -20.61
C GLU A 125 3.59 7.05 -19.73
N ASP A 126 2.67 6.38 -20.42
CA ASP A 126 1.57 5.48 -19.99
C ASP A 126 0.56 6.05 -18.98
N LYS A 127 -0.37 6.85 -19.53
CA LYS A 127 -1.54 7.47 -18.88
C LYS A 127 -2.50 6.48 -18.22
N ASN A 128 -2.24 5.18 -18.31
CA ASN A 128 -3.19 4.15 -17.93
C ASN A 128 -2.87 3.50 -16.58
N ILE A 129 -2.16 4.17 -15.67
CA ILE A 129 -1.98 3.63 -14.31
C ILE A 129 -3.25 3.85 -13.51
N SER A 130 -3.74 2.79 -12.88
CA SER A 130 -4.82 2.85 -11.89
C SER A 130 -4.30 2.36 -10.54
N VAL A 131 -4.67 3.09 -9.50
CA VAL A 131 -4.16 2.89 -8.15
C VAL A 131 -5.33 2.77 -7.18
N ALA A 132 -5.31 1.74 -6.35
CA ALA A 132 -6.18 1.63 -5.19
C ALA A 132 -5.37 1.37 -3.93
N ILE A 133 -5.94 1.74 -2.79
CA ILE A 133 -5.46 1.29 -1.49
C ILE A 133 -6.33 0.13 -1.05
N GLY A 134 -5.72 -1.01 -0.77
CA GLY A 134 -6.38 -2.19 -0.22
C GLY A 134 -5.86 -2.52 1.16
N ILE A 135 -6.58 -3.36 1.90
CA ILE A 135 -6.18 -3.88 3.22
C ILE A 135 -6.10 -5.40 3.14
N ILE A 136 -4.89 -5.94 3.30
CA ILE A 136 -4.68 -7.40 3.27
C ILE A 136 -5.13 -8.00 4.60
N ASP A 137 -6.06 -8.96 4.52
CA ASP A 137 -6.65 -9.71 5.65
C ASP A 137 -7.13 -8.80 6.80
N GLY A 138 -7.56 -7.58 6.50
CA GLY A 138 -7.92 -6.59 7.51
C GLY A 138 -6.76 -6.06 8.36
N VAL A 139 -5.51 -6.39 8.03
CA VAL A 139 -4.33 -6.09 8.85
C VAL A 139 -3.43 -5.01 8.26
N TYR A 140 -3.06 -5.11 6.98
CA TYR A 140 -1.98 -4.28 6.44
C TYR A 140 -2.38 -3.56 5.15
N PRO A 141 -2.23 -2.22 5.08
CA PRO A 141 -2.56 -1.47 3.88
C PRO A 141 -1.52 -1.72 2.78
N VAL A 142 -2.00 -1.87 1.55
CA VAL A 142 -1.19 -2.03 0.36
C VAL A 142 -1.66 -1.13 -0.77
N THR A 143 -0.73 -0.70 -1.60
CA THR A 143 -1.05 0.03 -2.83
C THR A 143 -1.11 -0.96 -3.98
N LEU A 144 -2.30 -1.14 -4.53
CA LEU A 144 -2.59 -1.93 -5.71
C LEU A 144 -2.41 -1.06 -6.95
N ILE A 145 -1.55 -1.48 -7.87
CA ILE A 145 -1.16 -0.68 -9.04
C ILE A 145 -1.31 -1.54 -10.28
N GLY A 146 -2.22 -1.15 -11.17
CA GLY A 146 -2.54 -1.86 -12.41
C GLY A 146 -2.74 -0.91 -13.58
N ASN A 147 -3.35 -1.44 -14.65
CA ASN A 147 -3.78 -0.64 -15.80
C ASN A 147 -5.23 -0.14 -15.64
N GLN A 148 -5.64 0.91 -16.36
CA GLN A 148 -6.89 1.64 -16.15
C GLN A 148 -8.17 0.77 -16.01
N LYS A 149 -8.23 -0.41 -16.61
CA LYS A 149 -9.46 -1.22 -16.68
C LYS A 149 -9.90 -1.89 -15.37
N TRP A 150 -8.97 -2.33 -14.52
CA TRP A 150 -9.35 -3.19 -13.38
C TRP A 150 -10.19 -2.48 -12.31
N LEU A 151 -10.09 -1.15 -12.21
CA LEU A 151 -10.86 -0.31 -11.29
C LEU A 151 -12.19 0.17 -11.89
N TYR A 152 -12.22 0.57 -13.18
CA TYR A 152 -13.47 0.98 -13.84
C TYR A 152 -14.51 -0.15 -13.91
N ASP A 153 -14.04 -1.39 -14.05
CA ASP A 153 -14.92 -2.58 -13.98
C ASP A 153 -15.56 -2.76 -12.60
N ILE A 154 -15.05 -2.10 -11.56
CA ILE A 154 -15.64 -2.09 -10.21
C ILE A 154 -16.78 -1.07 -10.13
N ASP A 155 -16.61 0.11 -10.71
CA ASP A 155 -17.60 1.18 -10.66
C ASP A 155 -18.85 0.87 -11.51
N ASN A 156 -18.67 0.16 -12.63
CA ASN A 156 -19.74 -0.24 -13.55
C ASN A 156 -20.55 -1.46 -13.07
N MET A 157 -20.29 -1.95 -11.86
CA MET A 157 -21.03 -3.07 -11.29
C MET A 157 -22.47 -2.67 -10.93
N THR A 158 -23.41 -3.09 -11.77
CA THR A 158 -24.85 -3.06 -11.52
C THR A 158 -25.23 -4.20 -10.58
N ASP A 159 -25.84 -3.83 -9.45
CA ASP A 159 -26.60 -4.65 -8.50
C ASP A 159 -25.92 -5.79 -7.73
N ASN A 160 -25.91 -5.65 -6.39
CA ASN A 160 -25.89 -6.63 -5.29
C ASN A 160 -24.92 -7.84 -5.29
N LEU A 161 -24.16 -8.13 -6.34
CA LEU A 161 -23.43 -9.39 -6.51
C LEU A 161 -21.90 -9.26 -6.43
N SER A 162 -21.35 -8.05 -6.35
CA SER A 162 -19.97 -7.82 -6.81
C SER A 162 -19.06 -7.08 -5.84
N GLU A 163 -19.40 -7.11 -4.55
CA GLU A 163 -18.46 -6.81 -3.47
C GLU A 163 -17.31 -7.84 -3.40
N ILE A 164 -17.38 -8.95 -4.14
CA ILE A 164 -16.33 -9.98 -4.17
C ILE A 164 -15.75 -10.14 -5.57
N ILE A 165 -14.42 -10.03 -5.69
CA ILE A 165 -13.64 -10.26 -6.91
C ILE A 165 -12.69 -11.43 -6.67
N LEU A 166 -12.61 -12.35 -7.63
CA LEU A 166 -11.62 -13.43 -7.58
C LEU A 166 -10.34 -13.00 -8.30
N ALA A 167 -9.19 -13.32 -7.70
CA ALA A 167 -7.86 -13.03 -8.26
C ALA A 167 -6.93 -14.24 -8.14
N GLU A 168 -6.00 -14.37 -9.08
CA GLU A 168 -4.96 -15.39 -9.04
C GLU A 168 -3.61 -14.76 -8.76
N LYS A 169 -2.87 -15.26 -7.77
CA LYS A 169 -1.47 -14.85 -7.56
C LYS A 169 -0.60 -15.49 -8.64
N THR A 170 -0.18 -14.71 -9.62
CA THR A 170 0.61 -15.21 -10.76
C THR A 170 2.11 -15.14 -10.52
N GLN A 171 2.58 -14.24 -9.66
CA GLN A 171 4.01 -14.11 -9.38
C GLN A 171 4.27 -13.56 -7.98
N ARG A 172 5.37 -14.03 -7.39
CA ARG A 172 5.99 -13.44 -6.21
C ARG A 172 7.49 -13.28 -6.46
N LYS A 173 8.02 -12.08 -6.26
CA LYS A 173 9.46 -11.79 -6.38
C LYS A 173 9.96 -11.03 -5.17
N SER A 174 10.80 -11.67 -4.37
CA SER A 174 11.45 -11.07 -3.21
C SER A 174 12.84 -10.59 -3.55
N ASN A 175 13.24 -9.44 -3.00
CA ASN A 175 14.63 -9.04 -2.91
C ASN A 175 15.04 -8.93 -1.42
N LYS A 176 16.19 -8.30 -1.12
CA LYS A 176 16.68 -8.13 0.25
C LYS A 176 15.72 -7.36 1.19
N PHE A 177 14.90 -6.45 0.66
CA PHE A 177 14.12 -5.49 1.45
C PHE A 177 12.61 -5.63 1.28
N ASP A 178 12.13 -5.93 0.08
CA ASP A 178 10.71 -5.96 -0.25
C ASP A 178 10.34 -7.14 -1.16
N THR A 179 9.08 -7.54 -1.07
CA THR A 179 8.47 -8.59 -1.87
C THR A 179 7.38 -7.99 -2.75
N LEU A 180 7.51 -8.18 -4.05
CA LEU A 180 6.51 -7.84 -5.06
C LEU A 180 5.57 -9.03 -5.27
N PHE A 181 4.27 -8.74 -5.30
CA PHE A 181 3.22 -9.67 -5.65
C PHE A 181 2.53 -9.18 -6.93
N THR A 182 2.31 -10.11 -7.86
CA THR A 182 1.55 -9.88 -9.09
C THR A 182 0.28 -10.72 -9.03
N LEU A 183 -0.86 -10.06 -9.18
CA LEU A 183 -2.18 -10.66 -9.27
C LEU A 183 -2.71 -10.56 -10.69
N ASN A 184 -3.37 -11.61 -11.15
CA ASN A 184 -4.27 -11.55 -12.31
C ASN A 184 -5.69 -11.34 -11.78
N VAL A 185 -6.30 -10.23 -12.16
CA VAL A 185 -7.67 -9.88 -11.82
C VAL A 185 -8.41 -9.65 -13.13
N ARG A 186 -9.24 -10.62 -13.52
CA ARG A 186 -10.04 -10.58 -14.76
C ARG A 186 -9.22 -10.30 -16.03
N GLY A 187 -8.01 -10.85 -16.11
CA GLY A 187 -7.09 -10.66 -17.24
C GLY A 187 -6.15 -9.45 -17.08
N GLU A 188 -6.41 -8.57 -16.10
CA GLU A 188 -5.55 -7.43 -15.79
C GLU A 188 -4.50 -7.78 -14.75
N LYS A 189 -3.27 -7.30 -14.96
CA LYS A 189 -2.17 -7.49 -14.02
C LYS A 189 -2.10 -6.34 -13.01
N ILE A 190 -2.25 -6.69 -11.74
CA ILE A 190 -2.15 -5.75 -10.62
C ILE A 190 -0.94 -6.12 -9.78
N ASN A 191 -0.16 -5.12 -9.39
CA ASN A 191 1.02 -5.27 -8.58
C ASN A 191 0.86 -4.60 -7.23
N PHE A 192 1.34 -5.23 -6.17
CA PHE A 192 1.56 -4.58 -4.88
C PHE A 192 2.85 -5.08 -4.22
N THR A 193 3.39 -4.28 -3.32
CA THR A 193 4.64 -4.55 -2.62
C THR A 193 4.40 -4.61 -1.13
N LEU A 194 5.15 -5.49 -0.46
CA LEU A 194 5.19 -5.58 0.99
C LEU A 194 6.65 -5.53 1.48
N PRO A 195 6.93 -4.85 2.60
CA PRO A 195 8.19 -5.04 3.30
C PRO A 195 8.35 -6.52 3.69
N ASN A 196 9.57 -7.05 3.63
CA ASN A 196 9.81 -8.49 3.86
C ASN A 196 9.34 -8.98 5.24
N ILE A 197 9.49 -8.16 6.28
CA ILE A 197 8.98 -8.51 7.63
C ILE A 197 7.47 -8.70 7.64
N ILE A 198 6.74 -7.90 6.86
CA ILE A 198 5.28 -8.03 6.74
C ILE A 198 4.92 -9.21 5.86
N ALA A 199 5.58 -9.37 4.71
CA ALA A 199 5.36 -10.47 3.79
C ALA A 199 5.56 -11.83 4.48
N ASN A 200 6.60 -11.98 5.30
CA ASN A 200 6.88 -13.21 6.05
C ASN A 200 5.79 -13.50 7.09
N LYS A 201 5.30 -12.47 7.79
CA LYS A 201 4.20 -12.61 8.76
C LYS A 201 2.85 -12.92 8.13
N ILE A 202 2.61 -12.46 6.90
CA ILE A 202 1.41 -12.81 6.12
C ILE A 202 1.55 -14.25 5.59
N LYS A 203 2.73 -14.61 5.07
CA LYS A 203 3.01 -15.98 4.60
C LYS A 203 2.72 -17.04 5.68
N ASN A 204 3.25 -16.84 6.88
CA ASN A 204 3.03 -17.80 7.97
C ASN A 204 1.54 -17.99 8.33
N ARG A 205 0.69 -17.00 8.06
CA ARG A 205 -0.77 -17.10 8.28
C ARG A 205 -1.46 -17.82 7.12
N VAL A 206 -1.05 -17.53 5.89
CA VAL A 206 -1.54 -18.15 4.66
C VAL A 206 -1.26 -19.67 4.65
N ASP A 207 -0.05 -20.06 5.05
CA ASP A 207 0.38 -21.47 5.09
C ASP A 207 -0.40 -22.28 6.16
N GLN A 208 -1.11 -21.60 7.08
CA GLN A 208 -1.93 -22.22 8.13
C GLN A 208 -3.41 -22.41 7.73
N THR A 209 -3.87 -21.82 6.62
CA THR A 209 -5.29 -21.88 6.22
C THR A 209 -5.55 -22.86 5.08
N ASN A 210 -6.29 -23.93 5.41
CA ASN A 210 -7.09 -24.85 4.60
C ASN A 210 -6.68 -25.04 3.12
N SER A 211 -5.92 -26.11 2.89
CA SER A 211 -5.96 -26.90 1.64
C SER A 211 -5.57 -26.17 0.34
N GLY A 212 -4.97 -24.97 0.42
CA GLY A 212 -4.40 -24.25 -0.73
C GLY A 212 -5.41 -23.53 -1.64
N GLU A 213 -6.67 -23.37 -1.23
CA GLU A 213 -7.69 -22.75 -2.10
C GLU A 213 -7.68 -21.22 -2.07
N GLN A 214 -7.41 -20.60 -0.93
CA GLN A 214 -7.39 -19.15 -0.73
C GLN A 214 -6.10 -18.75 0.01
N ILE A 215 -5.41 -17.76 -0.54
CA ILE A 215 -4.14 -17.27 -0.01
C ILE A 215 -4.42 -16.16 1.02
N PHE A 216 -5.03 -15.06 0.60
CA PHE A 216 -5.40 -13.92 1.44
C PHE A 216 -6.55 -13.14 0.78
N THR A 217 -7.18 -12.24 1.52
CA THR A 217 -8.13 -11.27 0.98
C THR A 217 -7.56 -9.87 0.94
N ILE A 218 -8.00 -9.05 0.00
CA ILE A 218 -7.72 -7.61 -0.04
C ILE A 218 -9.02 -6.84 -0.06
N ASP A 219 -9.30 -6.06 0.98
CA ASP A 219 -10.48 -5.20 1.02
C ASP A 219 -10.12 -3.80 0.51
N ILE A 220 -10.79 -3.34 -0.53
CA ILE A 220 -10.62 -2.01 -1.13
C ILE A 220 -11.80 -1.14 -0.67
N PRO A 221 -11.60 -0.15 0.22
CA PRO A 221 -12.62 0.84 0.53
C PRO A 221 -12.85 1.74 -0.68
N TYR A 222 -14.12 1.98 -1.02
CA TYR A 222 -14.50 2.93 -2.07
C TYR A 222 -15.82 3.64 -1.73
N ILE A 223 -16.07 4.78 -2.37
CA ILE A 223 -17.28 5.58 -2.20
C ILE A 223 -18.03 5.55 -3.53
N ARG A 224 -19.30 5.13 -3.50
CA ARG A 224 -20.21 5.15 -4.64
C ARG A 224 -21.26 6.23 -4.44
N ASN A 225 -21.51 7.04 -5.47
CA ASN A 225 -22.62 7.98 -5.47
C ASN A 225 -23.82 7.31 -6.14
N ILE A 226 -24.92 7.14 -5.40
CA ILE A 226 -26.18 6.57 -5.88
C ILE A 226 -27.28 7.57 -5.55
N ASN A 227 -27.97 8.09 -6.57
CA ASN A 227 -29.09 9.01 -6.42
C ASN A 227 -28.79 10.15 -5.42
N ASP A 228 -27.72 10.90 -5.67
CA ASP A 228 -27.20 12.00 -4.84
C ASP A 228 -26.72 11.64 -3.42
N ASN A 229 -26.75 10.37 -3.03
CA ASN A 229 -26.20 9.88 -1.77
C ASN A 229 -24.83 9.21 -1.96
N SER A 230 -23.84 9.62 -1.17
CA SER A 230 -22.55 8.94 -1.10
C SER A 230 -22.59 7.76 -0.13
N ILE A 231 -22.42 6.55 -0.63
CA ILE A 231 -22.42 5.31 0.14
C ILE A 231 -21.00 4.73 0.18
N ARG A 232 -20.50 4.45 1.38
CA ARG A 232 -19.22 3.75 1.58
C ARG A 232 -19.41 2.25 1.38
N ARG A 233 -18.52 1.63 0.61
CA ARG A 233 -18.54 0.20 0.29
C ARG A 233 -17.13 -0.39 0.36
N PHE A 234 -17.07 -1.71 0.39
CA PHE A 234 -15.82 -2.46 0.27
C PHE A 234 -15.92 -3.42 -0.91
N VAL A 235 -14.85 -3.49 -1.69
CA VAL A 235 -14.63 -4.58 -2.64
C VAL A 235 -13.58 -5.51 -2.07
N LYS A 236 -13.99 -6.73 -1.80
CA LYS A 236 -13.15 -7.82 -1.32
C LYS A 236 -12.58 -8.61 -2.50
N ILE A 237 -11.27 -8.55 -2.67
CA ILE A 237 -10.55 -9.42 -3.59
C ILE A 237 -10.15 -10.69 -2.85
N ILE A 238 -10.63 -11.85 -3.27
CA ILE A 238 -10.19 -13.15 -2.78
C ILE A 238 -9.05 -13.63 -3.69
N VAL A 239 -7.85 -13.74 -3.14
CA VAL A 239 -6.67 -14.18 -3.90
C VAL A 239 -6.47 -15.68 -3.71
N LYS A 240 -6.35 -16.40 -4.83
CA LYS A 240 -6.16 -17.86 -4.89
C LYS A 240 -4.84 -18.22 -5.57
N LEU A 241 -4.37 -19.45 -5.36
CA LEU A 241 -3.29 -20.03 -6.15
C LEU A 241 -3.78 -20.29 -7.58
N PRO A 242 -2.91 -20.16 -8.60
CA PRO A 242 -3.20 -20.65 -9.94
C PRO A 242 -3.46 -22.17 -9.91
N ASN A 243 -4.32 -22.66 -10.80
CA ASN A 243 -4.70 -24.09 -10.80
C ASN A 243 -3.50 -25.05 -10.94
N TYR A 244 -2.45 -24.66 -11.68
CA TYR A 244 -1.24 -25.49 -11.80
C TYR A 244 -0.43 -25.57 -10.49
N GLU A 245 -0.32 -24.48 -9.71
CA GLU A 245 0.38 -24.50 -8.41
C GLU A 245 -0.44 -25.26 -7.36
N LYS A 246 -1.77 -25.31 -7.48
CA LYS A 246 -2.62 -26.08 -6.55
C LYS A 246 -2.29 -27.57 -6.58
N GLU A 247 -2.07 -28.13 -7.76
CA GLU A 247 -1.78 -29.57 -7.91
C GLU A 247 -0.39 -29.93 -7.37
N GLU A 248 0.60 -29.07 -7.53
CA GLU A 248 1.91 -29.24 -6.87
C GLU A 248 1.83 -29.07 -5.35
N TYR A 249 1.06 -28.10 -4.87
CA TYR A 249 0.90 -27.85 -3.44
C TYR A 249 0.16 -28.99 -2.73
N LYS A 250 -0.88 -29.55 -3.36
CA LYS A 250 -1.56 -30.76 -2.86
C LYS A 250 -0.60 -31.95 -2.73
N LYS A 251 0.27 -32.16 -3.74
CA LYS A 251 1.31 -33.21 -3.67
C LYS A 251 2.28 -32.97 -2.51
N HIS A 252 2.70 -31.73 -2.29
CA HIS A 252 3.61 -31.40 -1.19
C HIS A 252 2.97 -31.64 0.19
N ILE A 253 1.72 -31.22 0.40
CA ILE A 253 0.99 -31.50 1.65
C ILE A 253 0.87 -33.01 1.89
N GLN A 254 0.56 -33.78 0.85
CA GLN A 254 0.41 -35.22 0.95
C GLN A 254 1.73 -35.89 1.39
N ILE A 255 2.86 -35.46 0.83
CA ILE A 255 4.20 -35.93 1.24
C ILE A 255 4.50 -35.57 2.71
N VAL A 256 4.26 -34.31 3.11
CA VAL A 256 4.51 -33.85 4.49
C VAL A 256 3.62 -34.57 5.51
N GLN A 257 2.37 -34.90 5.14
CA GLN A 257 1.49 -35.69 5.99
C GLN A 257 1.97 -37.14 6.11
N GLU A 258 2.42 -37.76 5.01
CA GLU A 258 2.98 -39.11 5.01
C GLU A 258 4.30 -39.23 5.80
N GLU A 259 5.14 -38.19 5.79
CA GLU A 259 6.38 -38.14 6.58
C GLU A 259 6.15 -37.96 8.08
N ASN A 260 5.07 -37.28 8.49
CA ASN A 260 4.72 -37.11 9.90
C ASN A 260 3.96 -38.31 10.51
N LEU A 261 3.54 -39.27 9.68
CA LEU A 261 2.86 -40.51 10.08
C LEU A 261 3.81 -41.71 10.20
N ARG A 262 5.11 -41.53 9.90
CA ARG A 262 6.19 -42.52 10.08
C ARG A 262 7.05 -42.17 11.28
#